data_AF-L8GQ48-F1
#
_entry.id   AF-L8GQ48-F1
#
_cell.length_a   1.000
_cell.length_b   1.000
_cell.length_c   1.000
_cell.angle_alpha   90.00
_cell.angle_beta   90.00
_cell.angle_gamma   90.00
#
_symmetry.space_group_name_H-M   'P 1'
#
loop_
_entity.id
_entity.type
_entity.pdbx_description
1 polymer ?
#
loop_
_entity_poly.entity_id
_entity_poly.type
_entity_poly.pdbx_seq_one_letter_code
_entity_poly.pdbx_strand_id
1 'polypeptide(L)'
;MALAIAVAALNRERAGAGVGEAEERRARALAAAMVAWAEGQAAQLMTTPATDDGREVGRPPRHNFCFKCGAALHSAATFCADCGVKLPREGDTE
;
A
#
# COMPACT_ATOMS: atom_id res chain seq x y z
N MET A 1 4.78 -34.90 -48.93
CA MET A 1 3.34 -34.62 -49.19
C MET A 1 2.43 -35.12 -48.07
N ALA A 2 2.58 -36.35 -47.56
CA ALA A 2 1.75 -36.88 -46.47
C ALA A 2 1.75 -36.02 -45.18
N LEU A 3 2.91 -35.48 -44.79
CA LEU A 3 3.04 -34.60 -43.62
C LEU A 3 2.21 -33.30 -43.74
N ALA A 4 2.10 -32.73 -44.94
CA ALA A 4 1.36 -31.49 -45.17
C ALA A 4 -0.16 -31.69 -45.02
N ILE A 5 -0.66 -32.86 -45.42
CA ILE A 5 -2.09 -33.23 -45.29
C ILE A 5 -2.44 -33.43 -43.81
N ALA A 6 -1.57 -34.10 -43.05
CA ALA A 6 -1.77 -34.30 -41.61
C ALA A 6 -1.79 -32.97 -40.83
N VAL A 7 -0.89 -32.04 -41.15
CA VAL A 7 -0.87 -30.70 -40.54
C VAL A 7 -2.14 -29.91 -40.89
N ALA A 8 -2.61 -29.99 -42.13
CA ALA A 8 -3.83 -29.31 -42.55
C ALA A 8 -5.10 -29.88 -41.86
N ALA A 9 -5.17 -31.19 -41.67
CA ALA A 9 -6.25 -31.84 -40.92
C ALA A 9 -6.25 -31.42 -39.45
N LEU A 10 -5.09 -31.49 -38.78
CA LEU A 10 -4.94 -31.09 -37.38
C LEU A 10 -5.29 -29.62 -37.14
N ASN A 11 -4.91 -28.73 -38.05
CA ASN A 11 -5.27 -27.32 -37.97
C ASN A 11 -6.77 -27.09 -38.19
N ARG A 12 -7.43 -27.88 -39.05
CA ARG A 12 -8.88 -27.82 -39.26
C ARG A 12 -9.64 -28.34 -38.03
N GLU A 13 -9.14 -29.38 -37.37
CA GLU A 13 -9.69 -29.89 -36.11
C GLU A 13 -9.56 -28.85 -34.98
N ARG A 14 -8.42 -28.16 -34.88
CA ARG A 14 -8.23 -27.06 -33.92
C ARG A 14 -9.11 -25.85 -34.21
N ALA A 15 -9.41 -25.57 -35.47
CA ALA A 15 -10.33 -24.50 -35.85
C ALA A 15 -11.81 -24.81 -35.50
N GLY A 16 -12.16 -26.10 -35.37
CA GLY A 16 -13.50 -26.54 -34.97
C GLY A 16 -13.71 -26.68 -33.46
N ALA A 17 -12.64 -26.68 -32.65
CA ALA A 17 -12.72 -26.73 -31.20
C ALA A 17 -13.03 -25.32 -30.66
N GLY A 18 -14.31 -25.07 -30.36
CA GLY A 18 -14.89 -23.78 -29.97
C GLY A 18 -14.05 -22.95 -29.00
N VAL A 19 -13.27 -22.03 -29.56
CA VAL A 19 -12.53 -20.99 -28.81
C VAL A 19 -13.51 -20.13 -28.01
N GLY A 20 -14.73 -19.92 -28.54
CA GLY A 20 -15.78 -19.13 -27.88
C GLY A 20 -16.26 -19.72 -26.55
N GLU A 21 -16.56 -21.02 -26.48
CA GLU A 21 -17.06 -21.63 -25.25
C GLU A 21 -15.98 -21.73 -24.17
N ALA A 22 -14.72 -21.97 -24.56
CA ALA A 22 -13.60 -22.01 -23.63
C ALA A 22 -13.27 -20.62 -23.07
N GLU A 23 -13.32 -19.59 -23.91
CA GLU A 23 -13.13 -18.19 -23.53
C GLU A 23 -14.28 -17.70 -22.64
N GLU A 24 -15.52 -18.03 -22.99
CA GLU A 24 -16.71 -17.67 -22.20
C GLU A 24 -16.70 -18.33 -20.81
N ARG A 25 -16.30 -19.60 -20.71
CA ARG A 25 -16.11 -20.27 -19.41
C ARG A 25 -15.04 -19.59 -18.56
N ARG A 26 -13.93 -19.16 -19.17
CA ARG A 26 -12.87 -18.40 -18.47
C ARG A 26 -13.38 -17.04 -18.00
N ALA A 27 -14.09 -16.31 -18.85
CA ALA A 27 -14.68 -15.02 -18.50
C ALA A 27 -15.68 -15.14 -17.33
N ARG A 28 -16.56 -16.14 -17.36
CA ARG A 28 -17.49 -16.43 -16.25
C ARG A 28 -16.77 -16.80 -14.95
N ALA A 29 -15.69 -17.58 -15.03
CA ALA A 29 -14.90 -17.96 -13.86
C ALA A 29 -14.17 -16.75 -13.23
N LEU A 30 -13.60 -15.86 -14.05
CA LEU A 30 -12.96 -14.64 -13.58
C LEU A 30 -13.98 -13.70 -12.92
N ALA A 31 -15.16 -13.52 -13.53
CA ALA A 31 -16.23 -12.72 -12.95
C ALA A 31 -16.69 -13.26 -11.59
N ALA A 32 -16.88 -14.58 -11.46
CA ALA A 32 -17.23 -15.21 -10.19
C ALA A 32 -16.15 -15.03 -9.11
N ALA A 33 -14.87 -15.13 -9.49
CA ALA A 33 -13.75 -14.90 -8.57
C ALA A 33 -13.69 -13.43 -8.09
N MET A 34 -13.98 -12.46 -8.96
CA MET A 34 -14.05 -11.04 -8.59
C MET A 34 -15.19 -10.77 -7.60
N VAL A 35 -16.37 -11.38 -7.79
CA VAL A 35 -17.50 -11.25 -6.87
C VAL A 35 -17.18 -11.84 -5.49
N ALA A 36 -16.62 -13.06 -5.45
CA ALA A 36 -16.26 -13.71 -4.19
C ALA A 36 -15.21 -12.91 -3.39
N TRP A 37 -14.24 -12.30 -4.08
CA TRP A 37 -13.27 -11.42 -3.43
C TRP A 37 -13.91 -10.14 -2.89
N ALA A 38 -14.82 -9.52 -3.65
CA ALA A 38 -15.53 -8.32 -3.21
C ALA A 38 -16.41 -8.58 -1.98
N GLU A 39 -17.11 -9.72 -1.93
CA GLU A 39 -17.90 -10.14 -0.77
C GLU A 39 -17.01 -10.41 0.47
N GLY A 40 -15.83 -11.01 0.28
CA GLY A 40 -14.85 -11.18 1.35
C GLY A 40 -14.26 -9.86 1.87
N GLN A 41 -14.10 -8.85 1.01
CA GLN A 41 -13.61 -7.52 1.40
C GLN A 41 -14.63 -6.68 2.18
N ALA A 42 -15.92 -6.88 1.95
CA ALA A 42 -16.98 -6.17 2.67
C ALA A 42 -16.92 -6.42 4.19
N ALA A 43 -16.50 -7.62 4.61
CA ALA A 43 -16.31 -7.96 6.02
C ALA A 43 -15.13 -7.21 6.67
N GLN A 44 -14.05 -6.96 5.93
CA GLN A 44 -12.86 -6.29 6.44
C GLN A 44 -13.10 -4.77 6.62
N LEU A 45 -13.82 -4.14 5.68
CA LEU A 45 -14.09 -2.70 5.68
C LEU A 45 -14.97 -2.22 6.84
N MET A 46 -15.75 -3.11 7.47
CA MET A 46 -16.56 -2.80 8.66
C MET A 46 -15.77 -2.83 9.98
N THR A 47 -14.50 -3.22 9.94
CA THR A 47 -13.61 -3.23 11.11
C THR A 47 -12.44 -2.28 10.92
N THR A 48 -12.74 -1.01 10.65
CA THR A 48 -11.76 0.05 10.90
C THR A 48 -11.88 0.42 12.38
N PRO A 49 -10.99 -0.05 13.29
CA PRO A 49 -10.89 0.59 14.59
C PRO A 49 -10.40 2.00 14.35
N ALA A 50 -11.31 2.96 14.43
CA ALA A 50 -10.97 4.36 14.67
C ALA A 50 -10.45 4.47 16.12
N THR A 51 -9.24 3.99 16.38
CA THR A 51 -8.51 4.32 17.61
C THR A 51 -7.53 5.44 17.28
N ASP A 52 -8.08 6.65 17.33
CA ASP A 52 -7.34 7.83 17.75
C ASP A 52 -6.98 7.65 19.23
N ASP A 53 -5.87 6.98 19.51
CA ASP A 53 -5.26 7.01 20.84
C ASP A 53 -4.44 8.30 20.93
N GLY A 54 -5.10 9.42 21.22
CA GLY A 54 -4.54 10.77 21.32
C GLY A 54 -3.35 10.91 22.27
N ARG A 55 -2.19 10.39 21.89
CA ARG A 55 -0.90 10.57 22.53
C ARG A 55 0.06 11.22 21.56
N GLU A 56 -0.12 12.51 21.36
CA GLU A 56 0.89 13.35 20.74
C GLU A 56 2.03 13.61 21.73
N VAL A 57 2.95 12.66 21.91
CA VAL A 57 4.29 13.01 22.43
C VAL A 57 5.03 13.73 21.30
N GLY A 58 4.75 15.03 21.20
CA GLY A 58 5.34 15.95 20.24
C GLY A 58 6.84 15.72 20.15
N ARG A 59 7.30 15.28 18.98
CA ARG A 59 8.70 15.02 18.69
C ARG A 59 9.42 16.38 18.65
N PRO A 60 10.27 16.71 19.62
CA PRO A 60 10.92 18.00 19.59
C PRO A 60 11.98 18.04 18.46
N PRO A 61 12.42 19.23 18.06
CA PRO A 61 13.29 19.40 16.91
C PRO A 61 14.60 18.65 17.11
N ARG A 62 15.03 17.92 16.08
CA ARG A 62 16.36 17.28 16.03
C ARG A 62 17.40 18.29 15.56
N HIS A 63 17.63 19.32 16.37
CA HIS A 63 18.89 20.05 16.30
C HIS A 63 19.81 19.44 17.35
N ASN A 64 20.94 18.90 16.92
CA ASN A 64 21.93 18.33 17.84
C ASN A 64 22.56 19.39 18.73
N PHE A 65 22.40 20.68 18.42
CA PHE A 65 23.03 21.79 19.12
C PHE A 65 22.09 22.97 19.34
N CYS A 66 22.31 23.68 20.45
CA CYS A 66 21.58 24.87 20.82
C CYS A 66 21.97 26.06 19.95
N PHE A 67 21.00 26.75 19.35
CA PHE A 67 21.23 27.95 18.54
C PHE A 67 21.81 29.13 19.32
N LYS A 68 21.62 29.17 20.65
CA LYS A 68 22.08 30.28 21.50
C LYS A 68 23.49 30.10 22.05
N CYS A 69 23.84 28.88 22.47
CA CYS A 69 25.14 28.62 23.14
C CYS A 69 25.99 27.53 22.48
N GLY A 70 25.45 26.78 21.50
CA GLY A 70 26.16 25.69 20.84
C GLY A 70 26.22 24.38 21.64
N ALA A 71 25.64 24.30 22.83
CA ALA A 71 25.64 23.07 23.63
C ALA A 71 24.85 21.94 22.94
N ALA A 72 25.28 20.69 23.14
CA ALA A 72 24.61 19.53 22.57
C ALA A 72 23.22 19.35 23.20
N LEU A 73 22.20 19.17 22.36
CA LEU A 73 20.81 19.02 22.80
C LEU A 73 20.35 17.57 22.63
N HIS A 74 19.56 17.11 23.60
CA HIS A 74 18.88 15.83 23.47
C HIS A 74 17.72 15.96 22.47
N SER A 75 17.47 14.89 21.71
CA SER A 75 16.39 14.82 20.71
C SER A 75 14.98 14.99 21.29
N ALA A 76 14.85 14.96 22.61
CA ALA A 76 13.62 15.19 23.38
C ALA A 76 13.60 16.55 24.15
N ALA A 77 14.63 17.39 24.03
CA ALA A 77 14.79 18.58 24.87
C ALA A 77 13.83 19.72 24.46
N THR A 78 13.12 20.31 25.44
CA THR A 78 12.29 21.53 25.24
C THR A 78 13.04 22.81 25.65
N PHE A 79 14.10 22.70 26.43
CA PHE A 79 14.98 23.80 26.85
C PHE A 79 16.44 23.32 26.88
N CYS A 80 17.39 24.25 26.74
CA CYS A 80 18.81 23.96 26.87
C CYS A 80 19.18 23.84 28.36
N ALA A 81 19.78 22.71 28.75
CA ALA A 81 20.24 22.50 30.13
C ALA A 81 21.39 23.44 30.54
N ASP A 82 22.21 23.87 29.57
CA ASP A 82 23.39 24.70 29.84
C ASP A 82 23.10 26.20 29.92
N CYS A 83 22.22 26.73 29.05
CA CYS A 83 21.96 28.17 29.00
C CYS A 83 20.51 28.57 29.30
N GLY A 84 19.61 27.60 29.52
CA GLY A 84 18.21 27.84 29.88
C GLY A 84 17.30 28.34 28.76
N VAL A 85 17.80 28.50 27.52
CA VAL A 85 16.95 28.98 26.41
C VAL A 85 15.88 27.96 26.05
N LYS A 86 14.65 28.42 25.82
CA LYS A 86 13.56 27.59 25.30
C LYS A 86 13.81 27.30 23.81
N LEU A 87 13.65 26.04 23.43
CA LEU A 87 13.82 25.61 22.05
C LEU A 87 12.49 25.72 21.31
N PRO A 88 12.45 26.26 20.08
CA PRO A 88 11.23 26.35 19.30
C PRO A 88 10.69 24.95 19.03
N ARG A 89 9.40 24.69 19.23
CA ARG A 89 8.81 23.44 18.74
C ARG A 89 8.45 23.64 17.28
N GLU A 90 8.70 22.61 16.49
CA GLU A 90 8.35 22.62 15.08
C GLU A 90 6.80 22.57 15.01
N GLY A 91 6.18 23.74 14.80
CA GLY A 91 4.74 23.96 14.94
C GLY A 91 4.35 25.30 15.57
N ASP A 92 5.27 26.02 16.21
CA ASP A 92 5.04 27.39 16.74
C ASP A 92 5.16 28.46 15.63
N THR A 93 4.47 28.27 14.49
CA THR A 93 4.19 29.35 13.54
C THR A 93 2.72 29.75 13.70
N GLU A 94 2.52 30.90 14.32
CA GLU A 94 1.23 31.61 14.51
C GLU A 94 0.45 31.80 13.20
#